data_AF-A0A9K3MW13-F1
#
_entry.id   AF-A0A9K3MW13-F1
#
_cell.length_a   1.000
_cell.length_b   1.000
_cell.length_c   1.000
_cell.angle_alpha   90.00
_cell.angle_beta   90.00
_cell.angle_gamma   90.00
#
_symmetry.space_group_name_H-M   'P 1'
#
loop_
_entity.id
_entity.type
_entity.pdbx_description
1 polymer ?
#
loop_
_entity_poly.entity_id
_entity_poly.type
_entity_poly.pdbx_seq_one_letter_code
_entity_poly.pdbx_strand_id
1 'polypeptide(L)'
;MLPSGCSAVDTISANQEIKDGKATLVSKGEMFELGFFSPGKSKNRYLGIWYKKISYGTVVWVANRETAIADTSGLSNLPDWETW
;
A
#
# COMPACT_ATOMS: atom_id res chain seq x y z
N MET A 1 -16.84 5.02 -26.85
CA MET A 1 -16.01 5.12 -25.63
C MET A 1 -15.52 3.71 -25.31
N LEU A 2 -14.22 3.42 -25.43
CA LEU A 2 -13.67 2.10 -25.13
C LEU A 2 -13.29 2.03 -23.64
N PRO A 3 -13.45 0.88 -22.97
CA PRO A 3 -13.11 0.75 -21.55
C PRO A 3 -11.60 0.94 -21.40
N SER A 4 -11.20 1.81 -20.48
CA SER A 4 -9.81 1.95 -20.05
C SER A 4 -9.37 0.60 -19.49
N GLY A 5 -8.65 -0.19 -20.30
CA GLY A 5 -8.05 -1.43 -19.84
C GLY A 5 -7.12 -1.11 -18.68
N CYS A 6 -7.43 -1.61 -17.48
CA CYS A 6 -6.54 -1.56 -16.34
C CYS A 6 -5.38 -2.51 -16.63
N SER A 7 -4.35 -2.00 -17.30
CA SER A 7 -3.12 -2.74 -17.53
C SER A 7 -2.40 -2.82 -16.20
N ALA A 8 -2.34 -4.03 -15.64
CA ALA A 8 -1.59 -4.23 -14.42
C ALA A 8 -0.11 -4.15 -14.76
N VAL A 9 0.56 -3.14 -14.23
CA VAL A 9 2.01 -2.99 -14.34
C VAL A 9 2.63 -4.10 -13.48
N ASP A 10 3.60 -4.83 -14.02
CA ASP A 10 4.29 -5.94 -13.37
C ASP A 10 5.78 -5.64 -13.09
N THR A 11 6.25 -4.48 -13.56
CA THR A 11 7.65 -4.03 -13.47
C THR A 11 7.72 -2.70 -12.73
N ILE A 12 8.64 -2.57 -11.77
CA ILE A 12 8.96 -1.30 -11.12
C ILE A 12 10.36 -0.85 -11.54
N SER A 13 10.46 0.35 -12.12
CA SER A 13 11.76 0.99 -12.39
C SER A 13 12.25 1.72 -11.15
N ALA A 14 13.56 1.93 -11.01
CA ALA A 14 14.13 2.59 -9.82
C ALA A 14 13.52 3.98 -9.51
N ASN A 15 13.05 4.68 -10.54
CA ASN A 15 12.45 6.02 -10.42
C ASN A 15 10.92 6.00 -10.37
N GLN A 16 10.31 4.81 -10.26
CA GLN A 16 8.87 4.66 -10.23
C GLN A 16 8.38 4.61 -8.79
N GLU A 17 7.53 5.57 -8.43
CA GLU A 17 6.94 5.63 -7.09
C GLU A 17 5.72 4.70 -6.98
N ILE A 18 5.67 3.89 -5.93
CA ILE A 18 4.42 3.27 -5.47
C ILE A 18 3.85 4.17 -4.38
N LYS A 19 2.59 4.59 -4.54
CA LYS A 19 1.92 5.46 -3.58
C LYS A 19 0.90 4.66 -2.77
N ASP A 20 0.90 4.89 -1.47
CA ASP A 20 -0.13 4.34 -0.59
C ASP A 20 -1.52 4.86 -1.00
N GLY A 21 -2.53 4.00 -0.96
CA GLY A 21 -3.90 4.29 -1.42
C GLY A 21 -4.09 4.37 -2.94
N LYS A 22 -3.07 4.08 -3.74
CA LYS A 22 -3.18 3.94 -5.21
C LYS A 22 -3.09 2.49 -5.66
N ALA A 23 -3.14 2.28 -6.98
CA ALA A 23 -3.06 0.97 -7.62
C ALA A 23 -1.81 0.17 -7.19
N THR A 24 -2.01 -1.13 -7.04
CA THR A 24 -0.99 -2.13 -6.70
C THR A 24 -0.31 -2.68 -7.95
N LEU A 25 0.88 -3.27 -7.78
CA LEU A 25 1.63 -3.93 -8.86
C LEU A 25 1.21 -5.41 -8.89
N VAL A 26 0.73 -5.91 -10.02
CA VAL A 26 0.33 -7.32 -10.15
C VAL A 26 1.33 -8.01 -11.06
N SER A 27 1.89 -9.13 -10.58
CA SER A 27 2.75 -9.98 -11.39
C SER A 27 2.05 -10.43 -12.67
N LYS A 28 2.81 -10.66 -13.76
CA LYS A 28 2.28 -11.12 -15.05
C LYS A 28 1.39 -12.37 -14.97
N GLY A 29 1.69 -13.29 -14.06
CA GLY A 29 0.90 -14.50 -13.82
C GLY A 29 -0.29 -14.31 -12.87
N GLU A 30 -0.47 -13.10 -12.37
CA GLU A 30 -1.49 -12.71 -11.38
C GLU A 30 -1.49 -13.57 -10.12
N MET A 31 -0.33 -14.14 -9.76
CA MET A 31 -0.17 -14.93 -8.54
C MET A 31 0.17 -14.05 -7.36
N PHE A 32 1.01 -13.05 -7.60
CA PHE A 32 1.51 -12.11 -6.60
C PHE A 32 1.06 -10.70 -6.88
N GLU A 33 0.87 -9.96 -5.79
CA GLU A 33 0.54 -8.54 -5.80
C GLU A 33 1.42 -7.83 -4.77
N LEU A 34 1.94 -6.65 -5.14
CA LEU A 34 2.78 -5.78 -4.33
C LEU A 34 2.03 -4.48 -4.05
N GLY A 35 2.01 -4.07 -2.79
CA GLY A 35 1.44 -2.79 -2.40
C GLY A 35 1.49 -2.51 -0.92
N PHE A 36 0.83 -1.42 -0.52
CA PHE A 36 0.74 -1.01 0.87
C PHE A 36 -0.46 -1.64 1.57
N PHE A 37 -0.25 -2.14 2.79
CA PHE A 37 -1.32 -2.74 3.60
C PHE A 37 -1.15 -2.41 5.09
N SER A 38 -2.22 -2.65 5.85
CA SER A 38 -2.24 -2.58 7.31
C SER A 38 -2.58 -3.94 7.90
N PRO A 39 -1.76 -4.51 8.80
CA PRO A 39 -2.06 -5.78 9.43
C PRO A 39 -3.13 -5.62 10.52
N GLY A 40 -4.19 -6.42 10.42
CA GLY A 40 -5.27 -6.47 11.41
C GLY A 40 -5.97 -5.11 11.59
N LYS A 41 -5.94 -4.58 12.81
CA LYS A 41 -6.52 -3.27 13.17
C LYS A 41 -5.46 -2.17 13.36
N SER A 42 -4.20 -2.46 13.03
CA SER A 42 -3.12 -1.48 13.19
C SER A 42 -3.25 -0.37 12.16
N LYS A 43 -2.94 0.86 12.57
CA LYS A 43 -2.80 2.01 11.64
C LYS A 43 -1.46 2.02 10.92
N ASN A 44 -0.51 1.16 11.33
CA ASN A 44 0.79 1.07 10.68
C ASN A 44 0.64 0.62 9.23
N ARG A 45 1.42 1.25 8.35
CA ARG A 45 1.47 0.93 6.92
C ARG A 45 2.77 0.20 6.60
N TYR A 46 2.65 -0.84 5.78
CA TYR A 46 3.76 -1.68 5.34
C TYR A 46 3.69 -1.90 3.84
N LEU A 47 4.84 -1.92 3.18
CA LEU A 47 4.97 -2.42 1.81
C LEU A 47 5.21 -3.94 1.86
N GLY A 48 4.41 -4.71 1.13
CA GLY A 48 4.55 -6.16 1.10
C GLY A 48 4.03 -6.81 -0.17
N ILE A 49 4.36 -8.08 -0.31
CA ILE A 49 3.91 -8.96 -1.40
C ILE A 49 3.00 -10.03 -0.79
N TRP A 50 1.87 -10.29 -1.44
CA TRP A 50 0.92 -11.33 -1.03
C TRP A 50 0.40 -12.12 -2.23
N TYR A 51 -0.25 -13.27 -1.94
CA TYR A 51 -0.95 -14.05 -2.96
C TYR A 51 -2.26 -13.36 -3.35
N LYS A 52 -2.43 -13.09 -4.64
CA LYS A 52 -3.66 -12.49 -5.17
C LYS A 52 -4.84 -13.46 -5.19
N LYS A 53 -4.58 -14.76 -5.44
CA LYS A 53 -5.62 -15.77 -5.73
C LYS A 53 -5.96 -16.72 -4.58
N ILE A 54 -5.16 -16.74 -3.50
CA ILE A 54 -5.29 -17.75 -2.43
C ILE A 54 -6.07 -17.20 -1.23
N SER A 55 -5.79 -15.97 -0.81
CA SER A 55 -6.60 -15.18 0.13
C SER A 55 -5.96 -13.81 0.37
N TYR A 56 -6.78 -12.77 0.55
CA TYR A 56 -6.30 -11.50 1.10
C TYR A 56 -5.73 -11.76 2.50
N GLY A 57 -4.44 -11.48 2.69
CA GLY A 57 -3.77 -11.59 3.99
C GLY A 57 -2.63 -12.60 4.07
N THR A 58 -2.42 -13.44 3.05
CA THR A 58 -1.20 -14.28 3.00
C THR A 58 -0.02 -13.47 2.47
N VAL A 59 0.56 -12.65 3.35
CA VAL A 59 1.73 -11.84 3.08
C VAL A 59 2.97 -12.74 3.08
N VAL A 60 3.63 -12.87 1.92
CA VAL A 60 4.83 -13.71 1.74
C VAL A 60 6.11 -12.94 1.98
N TRP A 61 6.06 -11.61 1.87
CA TRP A 61 7.21 -10.75 2.10
C TRP A 61 6.79 -9.34 2.55
N VAL A 62 7.59 -8.73 3.42
CA VAL A 62 7.40 -7.37 3.92
C VAL A 62 8.75 -6.64 3.87
N ALA A 63 8.78 -5.48 3.21
CA ALA A 63 9.97 -4.64 3.08
C ALA A 63 10.35 -3.97 4.41
N ASN A 64 9.38 -3.34 5.06
CA ASN A 64 9.58 -2.41 6.17
C ASN A 64 9.30 -3.06 7.54
N ARG A 65 9.85 -4.27 7.79
CA ARG A 65 9.48 -5.04 8.99
C ARG A 65 9.86 -4.36 10.31
N GLU A 66 11.00 -3.68 10.33
CA GLU A 66 11.54 -3.07 11.56
C GLU A 66 11.11 -1.61 11.73
N THR A 67 10.84 -0.90 10.62
CA THR A 67 10.47 0.51 10.60
C THR A 67 9.14 0.68 9.87
N ALA A 68 8.04 0.41 10.57
CA ALA A 68 6.71 0.62 10.02
C ALA A 68 6.51 2.11 9.64
N ILE A 69 5.80 2.36 8.55
CA ILE A 69 5.41 3.73 8.21
C ILE A 69 4.23 4.06 9.12
N ALA A 70 4.50 4.91 10.11
CA ALA A 70 3.45 5.46 10.96
C ALA A 70 2.55 6.32 10.08
N ASP A 71 1.24 6.09 10.16
CA ASP A 71 0.27 6.95 9.49
C ASP A 71 0.33 8.35 10.13
N THR A 72 0.90 9.32 9.40
CA THR A 72 0.96 10.73 9.82
C THR A 72 -0.33 11.49 9.48
N SER A 73 -1.39 10.82 8.99
CA SER A 73 -2.71 11.47 8.84
C SER A 73 -3.34 11.87 10.19
N GLY A 74 -2.72 11.46 11.30
CA GLY A 74 -2.98 12.01 12.62
C GLY A 74 -2.34 13.39 12.83
N LEU A 75 -2.85 14.42 12.16
CA LEU A 75 -2.86 15.74 12.77
C LEU A 75 -3.86 15.67 13.93
N SER A 76 -3.44 15.09 15.05
CA SER A 76 -4.25 15.01 16.26
C SER A 76 -4.32 16.40 16.86
N ASN A 77 -5.46 17.08 16.64
CA ASN A 77 -5.99 18.19 17.42
C ASN A 77 -4.93 19.02 18.15
N LEU A 78 -4.26 19.94 17.44
CA LEU A 78 -3.80 21.14 18.14
C LEU A 78 -5.08 21.77 18.71
N PRO A 79 -5.19 21.97 20.04
CA PRO A 79 -6.24 22.84 20.53
C PRO A 79 -5.99 24.19 19.86
N ASP A 80 -6.99 24.68 19.14
CA ASP A 80 -6.96 26.03 18.61
C ASP A 80 -7.00 26.99 19.81
N TRP A 81 -5.84 27.36 20.34
CA TRP A 81 -5.71 28.30 21.46
C TRP A 81 -5.49 29.75 20.99
N GLU A 82 -5.86 30.07 19.75
CA GLU A 82 -5.76 31.43 19.18
C GLU A 82 -7.08 31.83 18.49
N THR A 83 -8.14 32.04 19.26
CA THR A 83 -9.16 33.05 18.93
C THR A 83 -9.56 33.80 20.19
N TRP A 84 -9.08 35.03 20.31
CA TRP A 84 -9.70 36.06 21.15
C TRP A 84 -11.05 36.47 20.56
#